data_AF-A0A4S8M0J0-F1
#
_entry.id   AF-A0A4S8M0J0-F1
#
_cell.length_a   1.000
_cell.length_b   1.000
_cell.length_c   1.000
_cell.angle_alpha   90.00
_cell.angle_beta   90.00
_cell.angle_gamma   90.00
#
_symmetry.space_group_name_H-M   'P 1'
#
loop_
_entity.id
_entity.type
_entity.pdbx_description
1 polymer ?
#
loop_
_entity_poly.entity_id
_entity_poly.type
_entity_poly.pdbx_seq_one_letter_code
_entity_poly.pdbx_strand_id
1 'polypeptide(L)'
;ISSSSMGYLISASPLTSANPPPSYHSSTISPLKRKYNTLLELKPATETESLLQDALRSSQNVLLHYKEVALSAQAYAVLANSYVGRASTQLQEAEERRKKPKKKGHLNGDGMPKLLSGDDFFEKVLEHDKMREAATKEKESRADVKKVYDERMEAYKKETAGIKEKNEKVKATHGKKLNEWKKKRDDAK
;
A
#
# COMPACT_ATOMS: atom_id res chain seq x y z
N ILE A 1 -35.59 -3.02 6.55
CA ILE A 1 -34.31 -2.50 7.11
C ILE A 1 -33.58 -1.86 5.94
N SER A 2 -33.32 -0.55 6.03
CA SER A 2 -32.74 0.24 4.94
C SER A 2 -31.41 -0.36 4.47
N SER A 3 -31.21 -0.50 3.17
CA SER A 3 -29.99 -1.00 2.54
C SER A 3 -28.88 0.06 2.62
N SER A 4 -28.42 0.35 3.84
CA SER A 4 -27.27 1.20 4.08
C SER A 4 -26.00 0.42 3.75
N SER A 5 -25.03 1.08 3.09
CA SER A 5 -23.75 0.48 2.67
C SER A 5 -22.94 -0.17 3.81
N MET A 6 -23.26 0.11 5.07
CA MET A 6 -22.64 -0.45 6.28
C MET A 6 -23.50 -1.49 7.02
N GLY A 7 -24.62 -1.96 6.44
CA GLY A 7 -25.51 -2.94 7.09
C GLY A 7 -24.83 -4.26 7.46
N TYR A 8 -23.72 -4.59 6.80
CA TYR A 8 -22.90 -5.77 7.09
C TYR A 8 -22.27 -5.75 8.51
N LEU A 9 -22.10 -4.58 9.13
CA LEU A 9 -21.54 -4.47 10.49
C LEU A 9 -22.46 -5.03 11.58
N ILE A 10 -23.76 -5.10 11.30
CA ILE A 10 -24.79 -5.54 12.24
C ILE A 10 -25.34 -6.91 11.83
N SER A 11 -25.03 -7.37 10.60
CA SER A 11 -25.49 -8.67 10.11
C SER A 11 -24.65 -9.81 10.66
N ALA A 12 -25.29 -10.92 11.03
CA ALA A 12 -24.60 -12.16 11.42
C ALA A 12 -23.97 -12.91 10.22
N SER A 13 -24.15 -12.40 9.00
CA SER A 13 -23.62 -13.00 7.78
C SER A 13 -22.12 -12.72 7.65
N PRO A 14 -21.31 -13.69 7.17
CA PRO A 14 -19.89 -13.48 6.90
C PRO A 14 -19.67 -12.33 5.91
N LEU A 15 -18.59 -11.58 6.10
CA LEU A 15 -18.16 -10.55 5.15
C LEU A 15 -17.86 -11.19 3.79
N THR A 16 -18.48 -10.62 2.74
CA THR A 16 -18.27 -11.01 1.34
C THR A 16 -17.57 -9.90 0.58
N SER A 17 -16.98 -10.23 -0.58
CA SER A 17 -16.29 -9.25 -1.44
C SER A 17 -17.21 -8.14 -1.97
N ALA A 18 -18.52 -8.36 -1.96
CA ALA A 18 -19.52 -7.39 -2.39
C ALA A 18 -19.64 -6.17 -1.47
N ASN A 19 -19.11 -6.23 -0.25
CA ASN A 19 -19.10 -5.13 0.71
C ASN A 19 -17.72 -4.46 0.70
N PRO A 20 -17.53 -3.32 -0.01
CA PRO A 20 -16.24 -2.67 -0.06
C PRO A 20 -15.85 -2.13 1.32
N PRO A 21 -14.57 -2.24 1.72
CA PRO A 21 -14.13 -1.66 2.98
C PRO A 21 -14.25 -0.12 2.96
N PRO A 22 -14.44 0.52 4.13
CA PRO A 22 -14.51 1.97 4.22
C PRO A 22 -13.20 2.60 3.76
N SER A 23 -13.30 3.62 2.88
CA SER A 23 -12.13 4.39 2.43
C SER A 23 -11.63 5.28 3.56
N TYR A 24 -10.38 5.08 3.98
CA TYR A 24 -9.72 5.98 4.92
C TYR A 24 -8.97 7.08 4.19
N HIS A 25 -9.33 8.33 4.48
CA HIS A 25 -8.62 9.51 3.99
C HIS A 25 -7.73 10.07 5.09
N SER A 26 -6.41 10.02 4.87
CA SER A 26 -5.43 10.53 5.82
C SER A 26 -5.29 12.05 5.69
N SER A 27 -5.40 12.78 6.79
CA SER A 27 -5.15 14.22 6.83
C SER A 27 -3.67 14.51 7.08
N THR A 28 -3.12 15.58 6.52
CA THR A 28 -1.73 15.93 6.79
C THR A 28 -1.60 16.53 8.19
N ILE A 29 -0.93 15.83 9.10
CA ILE A 29 -0.60 16.36 10.43
C ILE A 29 0.68 17.18 10.31
N SER A 30 0.60 18.46 10.71
CA SER A 30 1.77 19.34 10.77
C SER A 30 2.89 18.76 11.66
N PRO A 31 4.17 18.95 11.29
CA PRO A 31 5.28 18.43 12.07
C PRO A 31 5.27 18.96 13.51
N LEU A 32 5.70 18.13 14.45
CA LEU A 32 5.85 18.52 15.85
C LEU A 32 6.93 19.60 15.95
N LYS A 33 6.52 20.81 16.34
CA LYS A 33 7.43 21.94 16.56
C LYS A 33 7.31 22.38 18.00
N ARG A 34 8.41 22.30 18.74
CA ARG A 34 8.52 22.93 20.05
C ARG A 34 8.69 24.44 19.83
N LYS A 35 7.73 25.22 20.33
CA LYS A 35 7.75 26.68 20.18
C LYS A 35 8.42 27.29 21.41
N TYR A 36 9.13 28.40 21.23
CA TYR A 36 9.63 29.22 22.33
C TYR A 36 10.63 28.52 23.27
N ASN A 37 11.30 27.45 22.83
CA ASN A 37 12.33 26.77 23.65
C ASN A 37 13.40 27.75 24.17
N THR A 38 13.86 28.66 23.31
CA THR A 38 14.84 29.69 23.67
C THR A 38 14.36 30.60 24.80
N LEU A 39 13.05 30.86 24.89
CA LEU A 39 12.46 31.67 25.96
C LEU A 39 12.25 30.84 27.23
N LEU A 40 11.94 29.55 27.09
CA LEU A 40 11.78 28.62 28.22
C LEU A 40 13.10 28.18 28.86
N GLU A 41 14.23 28.45 28.20
CA GLU A 41 15.59 28.22 28.71
C GLU A 41 16.11 29.41 29.53
N LEU A 42 15.46 30.58 29.44
CA LEU A 42 15.81 31.75 30.25
C LEU A 42 15.49 31.49 31.73
N LYS A 43 16.42 31.87 32.61
CA LYS A 43 16.21 31.77 34.06
C LYS A 43 15.15 32.80 34.48
N PRO A 44 14.04 32.37 35.10
CA PRO A 44 13.00 33.30 35.54
C PRO A 44 13.53 34.23 36.64
N ALA A 45 13.14 35.49 36.58
CA ALA A 45 13.53 36.51 37.56
C ALA A 45 12.55 36.58 38.74
N THR A 46 11.29 36.20 38.51
CA THR A 46 10.22 36.24 39.52
C THR A 46 9.55 34.88 39.69
N GLU A 47 8.93 34.64 40.85
CA GLU A 47 8.18 33.39 41.11
C GLU A 47 7.01 33.20 40.15
N THR A 48 6.33 34.30 39.79
CA THR A 48 5.21 34.27 38.83
C THR A 48 5.68 33.85 37.44
N GLU A 49 6.86 34.29 37.00
CA GLU A 49 7.46 33.87 35.75
C GLU A 49 7.80 32.38 35.76
N SER A 50 8.34 31.86 36.88
CA SER A 50 8.59 30.43 37.06
C SER A 50 7.32 29.60 36.89
N LEU A 51 6.24 29.98 37.57
CA LEU A 51 4.94 29.29 37.47
C LEU A 51 4.38 29.32 36.04
N LEU A 52 4.52 30.46 35.35
CA LEU A 52 4.09 30.59 33.95
C LEU A 52 4.92 29.70 33.02
N GLN A 53 6.24 29.63 33.20
CA GLN A 53 7.10 28.74 32.42
C GLN A 53 6.72 27.27 32.64
N ASP A 54 6.45 26.87 33.87
CA ASP A 54 6.04 25.49 34.20
C ASP A 54 4.67 25.14 33.60
N ALA A 55 3.71 26.04 33.69
CA ALA A 55 2.39 25.88 33.05
C ALA A 55 2.52 25.77 31.53
N LEU A 56 3.39 26.57 30.91
CA LEU A 56 3.62 26.56 29.47
C LEU A 56 4.32 25.27 29.01
N ARG A 57 5.31 24.78 29.76
CA ARG A 57 5.94 23.47 29.52
C ARG A 57 4.92 22.34 29.60
N SER A 58 4.09 22.35 30.63
CA SER A 58 3.03 21.35 30.83
C SER A 58 2.03 21.36 29.66
N SER A 59 1.54 22.54 29.28
CA SER A 59 0.65 22.70 28.12
C SER A 59 1.28 22.22 26.82
N GLN A 60 2.55 22.56 26.57
CA GLN A 60 3.27 22.09 25.38
C GLN A 60 3.42 20.57 25.34
N ASN A 61 3.78 19.96 26.48
CA ASN A 61 3.93 18.51 26.58
C ASN A 61 2.61 17.78 26.28
N VAL A 62 1.49 18.29 26.80
CA VAL A 62 0.15 17.75 26.51
C VAL A 62 -0.17 17.84 25.02
N LEU A 63 0.09 18.98 24.37
CA LEU A 63 -0.14 19.13 22.94
C LEU A 63 0.75 18.22 22.09
N LEU A 64 2.02 18.04 22.48
CA LEU A 64 2.94 17.12 21.81
C LEU A 64 2.44 15.68 21.94
N HIS A 65 2.04 15.27 23.15
CA HIS A 65 1.50 13.95 23.41
C HIS A 65 0.28 13.65 22.52
N TYR A 66 -0.71 14.55 22.47
CA TYR A 66 -1.88 14.34 21.61
C TYR A 66 -1.53 14.28 20.12
N LYS A 67 -0.54 15.07 19.68
CA LYS A 67 -0.06 14.99 18.29
C LYS A 67 0.62 13.65 18.00
N GLU A 68 1.41 13.12 18.92
CA GLU A 68 2.04 11.80 18.79
C GLU A 68 1.00 10.69 18.71
N VAL A 69 -0.03 10.74 19.57
CA VAL A 69 -1.16 9.80 19.56
C VAL A 69 -1.94 9.90 18.24
N ALA A 70 -2.23 11.11 17.75
CA ALA A 70 -2.91 11.28 16.48
C ALA A 70 -2.09 10.74 15.31
N LEU A 71 -0.77 10.96 15.31
CA LEU A 71 0.13 10.46 14.28
C LEU A 71 0.22 8.94 14.28
N SER A 72 0.33 8.31 15.46
CA SER A 72 0.37 6.85 15.58
C SER A 72 -0.97 6.23 15.17
N ALA A 73 -2.10 6.83 15.55
CA ALA A 73 -3.43 6.39 15.14
C ALA A 73 -3.61 6.46 13.62
N GLN A 74 -3.16 7.55 12.99
CA GLN A 74 -3.20 7.69 11.54
C GLN A 74 -2.28 6.69 10.83
N ALA A 75 -1.08 6.47 11.35
CA ALA A 75 -0.17 5.46 10.80
C ALA A 75 -0.77 4.05 10.88
N TYR A 76 -1.37 3.71 12.01
CA TYR A 76 -2.08 2.45 12.21
C TYR A 76 -3.27 2.31 11.25
N ALA A 77 -4.09 3.35 11.11
CA ALA A 77 -5.24 3.35 10.20
C ALA A 77 -4.82 3.13 8.74
N VAL A 78 -3.73 3.75 8.29
CA VAL A 78 -3.18 3.54 6.93
C VAL A 78 -2.75 2.09 6.73
N LEU A 79 -2.02 1.53 7.71
CA LEU A 79 -1.58 0.13 7.64
C LEU A 79 -2.77 -0.83 7.65
N ALA A 80 -3.74 -0.63 8.54
CA ALA A 80 -4.94 -1.43 8.63
C ALA A 80 -5.74 -1.38 7.31
N ASN A 81 -5.93 -0.20 6.73
CA ASN A 81 -6.61 -0.04 5.44
C ASN A 81 -5.90 -0.82 4.32
N SER A 82 -4.56 -0.74 4.28
CA SER A 82 -3.77 -1.50 3.29
C SER A 82 -3.92 -3.02 3.45
N TYR A 83 -3.97 -3.50 4.70
CA TYR A 83 -4.15 -4.91 5.01
C TYR A 83 -5.56 -5.39 4.64
N VAL A 84 -6.58 -4.65 5.04
CA VAL A 84 -7.98 -4.94 4.72
C VAL A 84 -8.20 -4.95 3.22
N GLY A 85 -7.59 -4.03 2.48
CA GLY A 85 -7.61 -4.03 1.02
C GLY A 85 -7.07 -5.34 0.43
N ARG A 86 -5.91 -5.82 0.90
CA ARG A 86 -5.33 -7.11 0.46
C ARG A 86 -6.19 -8.31 0.85
N ALA A 87 -6.75 -8.31 2.06
CA ALA A 87 -7.64 -9.38 2.52
C ALA A 87 -8.91 -9.44 1.67
N SER A 88 -9.47 -8.28 1.33
CA SER A 88 -10.65 -8.15 0.45
C SER A 88 -10.38 -8.70 -0.95
N THR A 89 -9.24 -8.38 -1.56
CA THR A 89 -8.88 -8.93 -2.88
C THR A 89 -8.70 -10.45 -2.85
N GLN A 90 -8.07 -10.99 -1.79
CA GLN A 90 -7.92 -12.43 -1.62
C GLN A 90 -9.25 -13.14 -1.43
N LEU A 91 -10.17 -12.52 -0.68
CA LEU A 91 -11.51 -13.04 -0.46
C LEU A 91 -12.31 -13.05 -1.77
N GLN A 92 -12.22 -11.97 -2.56
CA GLN A 92 -12.82 -11.91 -3.89
C GLN A 92 -12.28 -13.03 -4.80
N GLU A 93 -10.96 -13.23 -4.87
CA GLU A 93 -10.38 -14.32 -5.65
C GLU A 93 -10.86 -15.69 -5.18
N ALA A 94 -10.95 -15.91 -3.86
CA ALA A 94 -11.41 -17.17 -3.31
C ALA A 94 -12.89 -17.43 -3.65
N GLU A 95 -13.75 -16.41 -3.57
CA GLU A 95 -15.14 -16.48 -3.97
C GLU A 95 -15.30 -16.76 -5.47
N GLU A 96 -14.52 -16.09 -6.32
CA GLU A 96 -14.51 -16.32 -7.76
C GLU A 96 -14.02 -17.73 -8.11
N ARG A 97 -12.98 -18.23 -7.44
CA ARG A 97 -12.49 -19.61 -7.61
C ARG A 97 -13.54 -20.64 -7.20
N ARG A 98 -14.31 -20.37 -6.14
CA ARG A 98 -15.42 -21.24 -5.71
C ARG A 98 -16.59 -21.23 -6.70
N LYS A 99 -16.86 -20.09 -7.35
CA LYS A 99 -17.89 -19.95 -8.39
C LYS A 99 -17.52 -20.67 -9.69
N LYS A 100 -16.22 -20.80 -10.00
CA LYS A 100 -15.77 -21.50 -11.21
C LYS A 100 -16.11 -23.00 -11.09
N PRO A 101 -16.81 -23.60 -12.08
CA PRO A 101 -17.02 -25.03 -12.08
C PRO A 101 -15.66 -25.73 -12.09
N LYS A 102 -15.49 -26.74 -11.23
CA LYS A 102 -14.27 -27.56 -11.24
C LYS A 102 -14.09 -28.07 -12.66
N LYS A 103 -12.96 -27.74 -13.31
CA LYS A 103 -12.61 -28.31 -14.61
C LYS A 103 -12.55 -29.83 -14.43
N LYS A 104 -13.60 -30.53 -14.84
CA LYS A 104 -13.57 -31.97 -15.06
C LYS A 104 -12.55 -32.15 -16.17
N GLY A 105 -11.32 -32.48 -15.80
CA GLY A 105 -10.14 -32.50 -16.69
C GLY A 105 -10.17 -33.63 -17.73
N HIS A 106 -11.34 -34.09 -18.13
CA HIS A 106 -11.47 -35.16 -19.10
C HIS A 106 -12.65 -34.88 -20.02
N LEU A 107 -12.44 -35.14 -21.31
CA LEU A 107 -13.47 -35.14 -22.36
C LEU A 107 -14.73 -35.92 -21.94
N ASN A 108 -14.53 -36.92 -21.07
CA ASN A 108 -15.56 -37.74 -20.42
C ASN A 108 -15.61 -37.48 -18.90
N GLY A 109 -15.92 -36.25 -18.50
CA GLY A 109 -15.96 -35.85 -17.08
C GLY A 109 -17.02 -36.55 -16.21
N ASP A 110 -17.84 -37.43 -16.76
CA ASP A 110 -18.92 -38.14 -16.06
C ASP A 110 -18.51 -39.53 -15.56
N GLY A 111 -17.31 -40.01 -15.90
CA GLY A 111 -16.82 -41.33 -15.50
C GLY A 111 -17.53 -42.52 -16.16
N MET A 112 -18.53 -42.26 -17.00
CA MET A 112 -19.25 -43.27 -17.76
C MET A 112 -18.51 -43.62 -19.06
N PRO A 113 -18.36 -44.91 -19.41
CA PRO A 113 -17.83 -45.32 -20.71
C PRO A 113 -18.79 -44.86 -21.82
N LYS A 114 -18.32 -43.98 -22.70
CA LYS A 114 -19.06 -43.52 -23.89
C LYS A 114 -18.43 -44.18 -25.12
N LEU A 115 -19.28 -44.61 -26.06
CA LEU A 115 -18.83 -45.21 -27.31
C LEU A 115 -18.10 -44.13 -28.14
N LEU A 116 -16.83 -44.38 -28.47
CA LEU A 116 -15.90 -43.43 -29.11
C LEU A 116 -16.17 -43.18 -30.60
N SER A 117 -17.24 -43.77 -31.14
CA SER A 117 -17.55 -43.82 -32.57
C SER A 117 -18.78 -43.00 -32.98
N GLY A 118 -19.35 -42.19 -32.07
CA GLY A 118 -20.45 -41.27 -32.40
C GLY A 118 -19.94 -39.90 -32.84
N ASP A 119 -20.65 -39.25 -33.76
CA ASP A 119 -20.35 -37.89 -34.23
C ASP A 119 -20.23 -36.89 -33.07
N ASP A 120 -21.04 -37.05 -32.03
CA ASP A 120 -21.00 -36.28 -30.77
C ASP A 120 -19.64 -36.31 -30.05
N PHE A 121 -18.89 -37.42 -30.19
CA PHE A 121 -17.55 -37.53 -29.61
C PHE A 121 -16.55 -36.72 -30.42
N PHE A 122 -16.64 -36.80 -31.74
CA PHE A 122 -15.77 -36.07 -32.66
C PHE A 122 -15.93 -34.54 -32.49
N GLU A 123 -17.17 -34.06 -32.37
CA GLU A 123 -17.43 -32.64 -32.08
C GLU A 123 -16.81 -32.19 -30.76
N LYS A 124 -16.92 -33.00 -29.69
CA LYS A 124 -16.30 -32.68 -28.39
C LYS A 124 -14.78 -32.68 -28.44
N VAL A 125 -14.15 -33.57 -29.21
CA VAL A 125 -12.69 -33.56 -29.43
C VAL A 125 -12.27 -32.26 -30.10
N LEU A 126 -12.99 -31.85 -31.15
CA LEU A 126 -12.72 -30.58 -31.85
C LEU A 126 -12.88 -29.36 -30.94
N GLU A 127 -13.91 -29.32 -30.09
CA GLU A 127 -14.09 -28.25 -29.11
C GLU A 127 -12.96 -28.22 -28.07
N HIS A 128 -12.55 -29.39 -27.58
CA HIS A 128 -11.48 -29.51 -26.61
C HIS A 128 -10.13 -29.08 -27.19
N ASP A 129 -9.82 -29.44 -28.43
CA ASP A 129 -8.59 -29.04 -29.11
C ASP A 129 -8.57 -27.53 -29.40
N LYS A 130 -9.70 -26.95 -29.86
CA LYS A 130 -9.86 -25.49 -29.98
C LYS A 130 -9.64 -24.78 -28.64
N MET A 131 -10.15 -25.33 -27.54
CA MET A 131 -9.93 -24.77 -26.20
C MET A 131 -8.46 -24.88 -25.75
N ARG A 132 -7.74 -25.96 -26.10
CA ARG A 132 -6.31 -26.09 -25.81
C ARG A 132 -5.47 -25.12 -26.64
N GLU A 133 -5.80 -24.94 -27.92
CA GLU A 133 -5.17 -23.96 -28.80
C GLU A 133 -5.39 -22.53 -28.31
N ALA A 134 -6.61 -22.18 -27.89
CA ALA A 134 -6.89 -20.87 -27.30
C ALA A 134 -6.09 -20.65 -26.00
N ALA A 135 -6.02 -21.65 -25.13
CA ALA A 135 -5.28 -21.57 -23.87
C ALA A 135 -3.75 -21.50 -24.06
N THR A 136 -3.20 -22.11 -25.11
CA THR A 136 -1.77 -21.99 -25.44
C THR A 136 -1.46 -20.61 -26.00
N LYS A 137 -2.27 -20.10 -26.94
CA LYS A 137 -2.14 -18.72 -27.45
C LYS A 137 -2.23 -17.67 -26.34
N GLU A 138 -3.12 -17.85 -25.35
CA GLU A 138 -3.23 -16.94 -24.21
C GLU A 138 -2.00 -17.00 -23.28
N LYS A 139 -1.39 -18.19 -23.12
CA LYS A 139 -0.15 -18.32 -22.35
C LYS A 139 1.02 -17.64 -23.05
N GLU A 140 1.11 -17.80 -24.36
CA GLU A 140 2.15 -17.17 -25.19
C GLU A 140 2.02 -15.65 -25.14
N SER A 141 0.81 -15.10 -25.31
CA SER A 141 0.59 -13.65 -25.21
C SER A 141 0.94 -13.09 -23.83
N ARG A 142 0.63 -13.81 -22.74
CA ARG A 142 1.05 -13.44 -21.38
C ARG A 142 2.57 -13.49 -21.20
N ALA A 143 3.25 -14.46 -21.81
CA ALA A 143 4.70 -14.55 -21.77
C ALA A 143 5.36 -13.38 -22.50
N ASP A 144 4.82 -12.96 -23.64
CA ASP A 144 5.36 -11.84 -24.41
C ASP A 144 5.15 -10.51 -23.69
N VAL A 145 3.97 -10.28 -23.09
CA VAL A 145 3.74 -9.10 -22.22
C VAL A 145 4.72 -9.07 -21.06
N LYS A 146 5.01 -10.22 -20.45
CA LYS A 146 5.98 -10.31 -19.36
C LYS A 146 7.40 -9.94 -19.80
N LYS A 147 7.86 -10.41 -20.97
CA LYS A 147 9.18 -10.04 -21.51
C LYS A 147 9.32 -8.53 -21.68
N VAL A 148 8.32 -7.88 -22.29
CA VAL A 148 8.31 -6.41 -22.49
C VAL A 148 8.35 -5.67 -21.16
N TYR A 149 7.61 -6.16 -20.15
CA TYR A 149 7.65 -5.60 -18.80
C TYR A 149 9.04 -5.72 -18.16
N ASP A 150 9.64 -6.91 -18.24
CA ASP A 150 10.95 -7.19 -17.66
C ASP A 150 12.05 -6.33 -18.32
N GLU A 151 12.02 -6.18 -19.65
CA GLU A 151 12.92 -5.29 -20.39
C GLU A 151 12.78 -3.83 -19.96
N ARG A 152 11.54 -3.34 -19.83
CA ARG A 152 11.27 -1.96 -19.38
C ARG A 152 11.73 -1.74 -17.94
N MET A 153 11.57 -2.73 -17.08
CA MET A 153 12.02 -2.66 -15.69
C MET A 153 13.55 -2.62 -15.59
N GLU A 154 14.27 -3.38 -16.41
CA GLU A 154 15.73 -3.33 -16.46
C GLU A 154 16.24 -1.97 -16.98
N ALA A 155 15.59 -1.39 -17.99
CA ALA A 155 15.90 -0.03 -18.44
C ALA A 155 15.69 1.01 -17.32
N TYR A 156 14.57 0.93 -16.60
CA TYR A 156 14.26 1.81 -15.48
C TYR A 156 15.27 1.68 -14.32
N LYS A 157 15.71 0.46 -13.99
CA LYS A 157 16.74 0.23 -12.96
C LYS A 157 18.07 0.92 -13.32
N LYS A 158 18.49 0.84 -14.59
CA LYS A 158 19.71 1.51 -15.06
C LYS A 158 19.60 3.03 -14.95
N GLU A 159 18.47 3.59 -15.38
CA GLU A 159 18.24 5.05 -15.32
C GLU A 159 18.21 5.56 -13.87
N THR A 160 17.47 4.87 -12.99
CA THR A 160 17.37 5.25 -11.57
C THR A 160 18.69 5.12 -10.82
N ALA A 161 19.54 4.15 -11.17
CA ALA A 161 20.89 4.04 -10.63
C ALA A 161 21.73 5.28 -10.98
N GLY A 162 21.68 5.74 -12.25
CA GLY A 162 22.38 6.95 -12.69
C GLY A 162 21.87 8.22 -11.98
N ILE A 163 20.56 8.33 -11.76
CA ILE A 163 19.97 9.45 -11.00
C ILE A 163 20.45 9.44 -9.54
N LYS A 164 20.48 8.26 -8.90
CA LYS A 164 20.97 8.11 -7.52
C LYS A 164 22.42 8.57 -7.41
N GLU A 165 23.29 8.15 -8.33
CA GLU A 165 24.70 8.56 -8.33
C GLU A 165 24.87 10.07 -8.48
N LYS A 166 24.10 10.71 -9.38
CA LYS A 166 24.10 12.18 -9.53
C LYS A 166 23.63 12.87 -8.25
N ASN A 167 22.56 12.37 -7.63
CA ASN A 167 22.04 12.94 -6.38
C ASN A 167 23.04 12.82 -5.23
N GLU A 168 23.78 11.71 -5.14
CA GLU A 168 24.85 11.56 -4.13
C GLU A 168 25.98 12.58 -4.36
N LYS A 169 26.38 12.86 -5.61
CA LYS A 169 27.35 13.93 -5.93
C LYS A 169 26.83 15.31 -5.52
N VAL A 170 25.56 15.61 -5.76
CA VAL A 170 24.92 16.86 -5.34
C VAL A 170 24.89 16.98 -3.82
N LYS A 171 24.50 15.92 -3.10
CA LYS A 171 24.53 15.92 -1.63
C LYS A 171 25.93 16.13 -1.08
N ALA A 172 26.94 15.47 -1.65
CA ALA A 172 28.32 15.61 -1.23
C ALA A 172 28.84 17.05 -1.43
N THR A 173 28.58 17.66 -2.59
CA THR A 173 28.98 19.05 -2.87
C THR A 173 28.24 20.04 -1.96
N HIS A 174 26.94 19.84 -1.74
CA HIS A 174 26.17 20.63 -0.79
C HIS A 174 26.72 20.50 0.62
N GLY A 175 27.06 19.28 1.07
CA GLY A 175 27.69 19.04 2.38
C GLY A 175 29.02 19.79 2.56
N LYS A 176 29.88 19.79 1.53
CA LYS A 176 31.13 20.56 1.53
C LYS A 176 30.87 22.07 1.65
N LYS A 177 30.01 22.63 0.80
CA LYS A 177 29.63 24.06 0.85
C LYS A 177 29.02 24.46 2.19
N LEU A 178 28.19 23.60 2.75
CA LEU A 178 27.55 23.82 4.04
C LEU A 178 28.57 23.84 5.19
N ASN A 179 29.60 22.98 5.12
CA ASN A 179 30.71 23.00 6.07
C ASN A 179 31.59 24.25 5.93
N GLU A 180 31.90 24.67 4.70
CA GLU A 180 32.62 25.92 4.44
C GLU A 180 31.87 27.15 4.98
N TRP A 181 30.56 27.19 4.74
CA TRP A 181 29.69 28.26 5.26
C TRP A 181 29.66 28.25 6.80
N LYS A 182 29.54 27.08 7.43
CA LYS A 182 29.60 26.95 8.89
C LYS A 182 30.90 27.49 9.47
N LYS A 183 32.05 27.11 8.88
CA LYS A 183 33.37 27.65 9.29
C LYS A 183 33.40 29.17 9.19
N LYS A 184 33.05 29.74 8.03
CA LYS A 184 32.99 31.21 7.85
C LYS A 184 32.06 31.91 8.83
N ARG A 185 30.93 31.29 9.17
CA ARG A 185 29.98 31.81 10.15
C ARG A 185 30.55 31.80 11.58
N ASP A 186 31.29 30.75 11.92
CA ASP A 186 31.89 30.59 13.25
C ASP A 186 33.13 31.49 13.40
N ASP A 187 33.91 31.70 12.33
CA ASP A 187 35.04 32.66 12.28
C ASP A 187 34.60 34.14 12.34
N ALA A 188 33.34 34.42 12.01
CA ALA A 188 32.76 35.77 12.02
C ALA A 188 32.05 36.13 13.34
N LYS A 189 32.11 35.25 14.34
CA LYS A 189 31.62 35.48 15.71
C LYS A 189 32.79 35.75 16.64
#